data_AF-A0A059AUN1-F1
#
_entry.id   AF-A0A059AUN1-F1
#
_cell.length_a   1.000
_cell.length_b   1.000
_cell.length_c   1.000
_cell.angle_alpha   90.00
_cell.angle_beta   90.00
_cell.angle_gamma   90.00
#
_symmetry.space_group_name_H-M   'P 1'
#
loop_
_entity.id
_entity.type
_entity.pdbx_description
1 polymer ?
#
loop_
_entity_poly.entity_id
_entity_poly.type
_entity_poly.pdbx_seq_one_letter_code
_entity_poly.pdbx_strand_id
1 'polypeptide(L)'
;MANQGAKKRKEENARHMARLRHLIIACNVIYILLRMLIFHSSFTWKHWVGLLVTSASYAVPYLQLAKMAQPTYAADGELLDGGFNMSTGGVCGYLHDVIFITSFVQVASIISGKF
;
A
#
# COMPACT_ATOMS: atom_id res chain seq x y z
N MET A 1 -19.22 -28.40 2.73
CA MET A 1 -18.37 -27.47 1.94
C MET A 1 -17.57 -26.55 2.88
N ALA A 2 -16.62 -27.09 3.64
CA ALA A 2 -15.97 -26.37 4.75
C ALA A 2 -15.01 -25.24 4.31
N ASN A 3 -14.39 -25.33 3.12
CA ASN A 3 -13.38 -24.36 2.67
C ASN A 3 -13.91 -23.21 1.79
N GLN A 4 -15.22 -23.11 1.55
CA GLN A 4 -15.75 -22.00 0.73
C GLN A 4 -15.56 -20.63 1.40
N GLY A 5 -15.67 -20.56 2.74
CA GLY A 5 -15.44 -19.34 3.50
C GLY A 5 -13.99 -18.86 3.42
N ALA A 6 -13.02 -19.77 3.63
CA ALA A 6 -11.59 -19.48 3.54
C ALA A 6 -11.19 -19.07 2.11
N LYS A 7 -11.73 -19.75 1.08
CA LYS A 7 -11.47 -19.42 -0.33
C LYS A 7 -11.99 -18.03 -0.71
N LYS A 8 -13.20 -17.67 -0.25
CA LYS A 8 -13.78 -16.33 -0.48
C LYS A 8 -12.93 -15.23 0.17
N ARG A 9 -12.47 -15.43 1.41
CA ARG A 9 -11.59 -14.48 2.13
C ARG A 9 -10.26 -14.27 1.42
N LYS A 10 -9.63 -15.34 0.94
CA LYS A 10 -8.39 -15.28 0.15
C LYS A 10 -8.55 -14.40 -1.09
N GLU A 11 -9.62 -14.62 -1.87
CA GLU A 11 -9.88 -13.81 -3.07
C GLU A 11 -10.15 -12.35 -2.75
N GLU A 12 -10.91 -12.07 -1.69
CA GLU A 12 -11.26 -10.71 -1.28
C GLU A 12 -10.02 -9.93 -0.80
N ASN A 13 -9.18 -10.55 0.03
CA ASN A 13 -7.90 -9.98 0.45
C ASN A 13 -6.97 -9.70 -0.75
N ALA A 14 -6.89 -10.62 -1.72
CA ALA A 14 -6.08 -10.42 -2.92
C ALA A 14 -6.55 -9.23 -3.76
N ARG A 15 -7.87 -9.08 -3.95
CA ARG A 15 -8.45 -7.90 -4.63
C ARG A 15 -8.20 -6.61 -3.85
N HIS A 16 -8.25 -6.66 -2.51
CA HIS A 16 -7.97 -5.51 -1.66
C HIS A 16 -6.51 -5.04 -1.78
N MET A 17 -5.57 -5.99 -1.70
CA MET A 17 -4.14 -5.74 -1.88
C MET A 17 -3.79 -5.21 -3.27
N ALA A 18 -4.48 -5.70 -4.31
CA ALA A 18 -4.32 -5.19 -5.67
C ALA A 18 -4.77 -3.72 -5.77
N ARG A 19 -5.87 -3.34 -5.12
CA ARG A 19 -6.33 -1.93 -5.10
C ARG A 19 -5.33 -1.02 -4.37
N LEU A 20 -4.84 -1.43 -3.20
CA LEU A 20 -3.79 -0.67 -2.48
C LEU A 20 -2.53 -0.50 -3.33
N ARG A 21 -2.10 -1.56 -4.03
CA ARG A 21 -0.95 -1.50 -4.92
C ARG A 21 -1.15 -0.51 -6.08
N HIS A 22 -2.33 -0.54 -6.73
CA HIS A 22 -2.63 0.41 -7.78
C HIS A 22 -2.63 1.85 -7.28
N LEU A 23 -3.13 2.10 -6.06
CA LEU A 23 -3.10 3.43 -5.44
C LEU A 23 -1.67 3.91 -5.20
N ILE A 24 -0.83 3.06 -4.58
CA ILE A 24 0.59 3.38 -4.34
C ILE A 24 1.30 3.70 -5.67
N ILE A 25 1.08 2.89 -6.70
CA ILE A 25 1.69 3.13 -8.03
C ILE A 25 1.18 4.46 -8.61
N ALA A 26 -0.13 4.71 -8.56
CA ALA A 26 -0.70 5.96 -9.06
C ALA A 26 -0.12 7.19 -8.35
N CYS A 27 0.01 7.16 -7.01
CA CYS A 27 0.61 8.24 -6.24
C CYS A 27 2.07 8.51 -6.63
N ASN A 28 2.88 7.46 -6.78
CA ASN A 28 4.27 7.62 -7.23
C ASN A 28 4.37 8.17 -8.66
N VAL A 29 3.55 7.65 -9.58
CA VAL A 29 3.53 8.12 -10.97
C VAL A 29 3.12 9.59 -11.03
N ILE A 30 2.07 9.98 -10.31
CA ILE A 30 1.64 11.39 -10.22
C ILE A 30 2.77 12.25 -9.65
N TYR A 31 3.44 11.82 -8.58
CA TYR A 31 4.55 12.57 -8.00
C TYR A 31 5.67 12.78 -9.02
N ILE A 32 6.10 11.71 -9.69
CA ILE A 32 7.18 11.74 -10.68
C ILE A 32 6.80 12.61 -11.87
N LEU A 33 5.58 12.46 -12.41
CA LEU A 33 5.10 13.23 -13.55
C LEU A 33 4.98 14.72 -13.22
N LEU A 34 4.36 15.07 -12.09
CA LEU A 34 4.24 16.47 -11.67
C LEU A 34 5.60 17.10 -11.41
N ARG A 35 6.54 16.35 -10.82
CA ARG A 35 7.89 16.86 -10.56
C ARG A 35 8.70 17.04 -11.84
N MET A 36 8.63 16.09 -12.78
CA MET A 36 9.31 16.21 -14.08
C MET A 36 8.71 17.31 -14.97
N LEU A 37 7.38 17.43 -15.03
CA LEU A 37 6.70 18.39 -15.90
C LEU A 37 6.73 19.83 -15.37
N ILE A 38 6.63 20.04 -14.05
CA ILE A 38 6.50 21.38 -13.46
C ILE A 38 7.84 21.92 -12.93
N PHE A 39 8.74 21.06 -12.46
CA PHE A 39 9.96 21.46 -11.73
C PHE A 39 11.26 20.98 -12.37
N HIS A 40 11.34 20.96 -13.70
CA HIS A 40 12.55 20.53 -14.43
C HIS A 40 13.84 21.25 -13.94
N SER A 41 13.75 22.51 -13.53
CA SER A 41 14.90 23.35 -13.16
C SER A 41 15.38 23.19 -11.69
N SER A 42 14.53 22.78 -10.75
CA SER A 42 14.88 22.62 -9.31
C SER A 42 15.14 21.16 -8.92
N PHE A 43 15.88 20.46 -9.77
CA PHE A 43 16.15 19.02 -9.68
C PHE A 43 17.29 18.72 -8.68
N THR A 44 17.01 18.75 -7.37
CA THR A 44 18.01 18.42 -6.34
C THR A 44 17.88 16.98 -5.83
N TRP A 45 19.01 16.28 -5.64
CA TRP A 45 19.12 14.92 -5.07
C TRP A 45 18.30 14.70 -3.79
N LYS A 46 18.10 15.75 -2.98
CA LYS A 46 17.29 15.73 -1.75
C LYS A 46 15.83 15.28 -1.99
N HIS A 47 15.26 15.54 -3.17
CA HIS A 47 13.88 15.15 -3.50
C HIS A 47 13.76 13.65 -3.75
N TRP A 48 14.80 13.01 -4.30
CA TRP A 48 14.85 11.55 -4.46
C TRP A 48 14.95 10.86 -3.10
N VAL A 49 15.77 11.39 -2.20
CA VAL A 49 15.85 10.87 -0.82
C VAL A 49 14.51 11.05 -0.10
N GLY A 50 13.88 12.21 -0.22
CA GLY A 50 12.54 12.46 0.35
C GLY A 50 11.48 11.53 -0.22
N LEU A 51 11.50 11.28 -1.54
CA LEU A 51 10.61 10.32 -2.19
C LEU A 51 10.86 8.89 -1.70
N LEU A 52 12.12 8.48 -1.54
CA LEU A 52 12.46 7.14 -1.08
C LEU A 52 12.04 6.92 0.37
N VAL A 53 12.26 7.90 1.24
CA VAL A 53 11.83 7.87 2.65
C VAL A 53 10.31 7.84 2.76
N THR A 54 9.60 8.71 2.04
CA THR A 54 8.12 8.70 2.01
C THR A 54 7.56 7.42 1.40
N SER A 55 8.29 6.82 0.45
CA SER A 55 7.93 5.55 -0.14
C SER A 55 8.08 4.37 0.80
N ALA A 56 9.14 4.38 1.61
CA ALA A 56 9.33 3.37 2.64
C ALA A 56 8.22 3.42 3.71
N SER A 57 7.73 4.61 4.07
CA SER A 57 6.73 4.76 5.14
C SER A 57 5.34 4.21 4.82
N TYR A 58 4.92 4.13 3.55
CA TYR A 58 3.73 3.35 3.18
C TYR A 58 4.05 1.89 2.78
N ALA A 59 5.29 1.58 2.37
CA ALA A 59 5.69 0.22 2.01
C ALA A 59 5.75 -0.72 3.22
N VAL A 60 6.21 -0.23 4.38
CA VAL A 60 6.26 -1.00 5.64
C VAL A 60 4.87 -1.48 6.09
N PRO A 61 3.85 -0.60 6.24
CA PRO A 61 2.50 -1.03 6.60
C PRO A 61 1.87 -1.91 5.51
N TYR A 62 2.16 -1.68 4.23
CA TYR A 62 1.73 -2.57 3.14
C TYR A 62 2.31 -3.98 3.27
N LEU A 63 3.60 -4.10 3.61
CA LEU A 63 4.26 -5.39 3.86
C LEU A 63 3.68 -6.11 5.08
N GLN A 64 3.34 -5.38 6.14
CA GLN A 64 2.67 -5.94 7.31
C GLN A 64 1.28 -6.47 6.95
N LEU A 65 0.50 -5.69 6.21
CA LEU A 65 -0.80 -6.11 5.67
C LEU A 65 -0.67 -7.35 4.77
N ALA A 66 0.33 -7.38 3.89
CA ALA A 66 0.60 -8.52 3.02
C ALA A 66 0.88 -9.81 3.80
N LYS A 67 1.65 -9.70 4.90
CA LYS A 67 1.94 -10.84 5.78
C LYS A 67 0.69 -11.30 6.53
N MET A 68 -0.14 -10.38 7.01
CA MET A 68 -1.39 -10.71 7.69
C MET A 68 -2.42 -11.35 6.75
N ALA A 69 -2.39 -10.99 5.47
CA ALA A 69 -3.27 -11.54 4.45
C ALA A 69 -2.81 -12.89 3.86
N GLN A 70 -1.65 -13.43 4.27
CA GLN A 70 -1.15 -14.69 3.71
C GLN A 70 -2.03 -15.88 4.16
N PRO A 71 -2.48 -16.71 3.22
CA PRO A 71 -3.21 -17.93 3.53
C PRO A 71 -2.27 -18.99 4.12
N THR A 72 -2.77 -19.72 5.12
CA THR A 72 -2.07 -20.85 5.74
C THR A 72 -2.58 -22.15 5.12
N TYR A 73 -1.65 -23.03 4.73
CA TYR A 73 -1.95 -24.34 4.15
C TYR A 73 -1.51 -25.46 5.10
N ALA A 74 -2.25 -26.56 5.10
CA ALA A 74 -1.86 -27.81 5.76
C ALA A 74 -0.76 -28.53 4.96
N ALA A 75 -0.13 -29.52 5.59
CA ALA A 75 0.95 -30.32 4.98
C ALA A 75 0.49 -31.13 3.75
N ASP A 76 -0.81 -31.36 3.60
CA ASP A 76 -1.47 -31.99 2.46
C ASP A 76 -1.85 -31.00 1.34
N GLY A 77 -1.59 -29.70 1.54
CA GLY A 77 -1.95 -28.62 0.60
C GLY A 77 -3.38 -28.10 0.76
N GLU A 78 -4.14 -28.56 1.76
CA GLU A 78 -5.48 -28.04 2.04
C GLU A 78 -5.40 -26.63 2.64
N LEU A 79 -6.30 -25.73 2.20
CA LEU A 79 -6.36 -24.35 2.70
C LEU A 79 -6.96 -24.36 4.11
N LEU A 80 -6.13 -24.15 5.13
CA LEU A 80 -6.54 -24.10 6.54
C LEU A 80 -7.18 -22.75 6.89
N ASP A 81 -6.58 -21.66 6.42
CA ASP A 81 -7.07 -20.30 6.66
C ASP A 81 -6.81 -19.41 5.43
N GLY A 82 -7.79 -18.57 5.07
CA GLY A 82 -7.69 -17.59 4.00
C GLY A 82 -6.84 -16.36 4.35
N GLY A 83 -6.28 -16.32 5.56
CA GLY A 83 -5.55 -15.18 6.11
C GLY A 83 -6.47 -14.23 6.86
N PHE A 84 -5.87 -13.26 7.56
CA PHE A 84 -6.61 -12.30 8.37
C PHE A 84 -7.52 -11.44 7.49
N ASN A 85 -8.77 -11.22 7.90
CA ASN A 85 -9.71 -10.42 7.13
C ASN A 85 -9.31 -8.94 7.19
N MET A 86 -8.81 -8.41 6.06
CA MET A 86 -8.34 -7.03 5.97
C MET A 86 -9.45 -5.98 6.02
N SER A 87 -10.71 -6.39 5.84
CA SER A 87 -11.88 -5.50 5.94
C SER A 87 -12.41 -5.38 7.38
N THR A 88 -11.85 -6.14 8.33
CA THR A 88 -12.26 -6.05 9.73
C THR A 88 -11.54 -4.86 10.36
N GLY A 89 -12.29 -3.97 11.02
CA GLY A 89 -11.74 -2.79 11.70
C GLY A 89 -10.69 -3.15 12.76
N GLY A 90 -9.97 -2.15 13.25
CA GLY A 90 -8.83 -2.34 14.16
C GLY A 90 -7.50 -2.11 13.44
N VAL A 91 -6.52 -3.00 13.66
CA VAL A 91 -5.13 -2.82 13.15
C VAL A 91 -5.07 -2.67 11.62
N CYS A 92 -5.87 -3.43 10.85
CA CYS A 92 -5.93 -3.26 9.39
C CYS A 92 -6.46 -1.89 8.96
N GLY A 93 -7.45 -1.35 9.68
CA GLY A 93 -7.96 0.00 9.44
C GLY A 93 -6.89 1.06 9.67
N TYR A 94 -6.18 0.98 10.80
CA TYR A 94 -5.07 1.90 11.08
C TYR A 94 -3.95 1.83 10.03
N LEU A 95 -3.60 0.62 9.57
CA LEU A 95 -2.59 0.45 8.52
C LEU A 95 -3.06 1.03 7.18
N HIS A 96 -4.35 0.89 6.83
CA HIS A 96 -4.92 1.56 5.67
C HIS A 96 -4.86 3.09 5.82
N ASP A 97 -5.26 3.64 6.96
CA ASP A 97 -5.25 5.09 7.20
C ASP A 97 -3.83 5.66 7.10
N VAL A 98 -2.83 4.97 7.66
CA VAL A 98 -1.42 5.35 7.53
C VAL A 98 -1.01 5.40 6.06
N ILE A 99 -1.37 4.39 5.24
CA ILE A 99 -1.06 4.37 3.81
C ILE A 99 -1.74 5.53 3.08
N PHE A 100 -3.02 5.81 3.36
CA PHE A 100 -3.74 6.90 2.71
C PHE A 100 -3.17 8.27 3.08
N ILE A 101 -2.96 8.54 4.36
CA ILE A 101 -2.46 9.83 4.85
C ILE A 101 -1.04 10.06 4.34
N THR A 102 -0.15 9.06 4.38
CA THR A 102 1.22 9.21 3.87
C THR A 102 1.26 9.42 2.37
N SER A 103 0.40 8.72 1.60
CA SER A 103 0.26 8.95 0.15
C SER A 103 -0.22 10.37 -0.15
N PHE A 104 -1.19 10.88 0.61
CA PHE A 104 -1.68 12.25 0.48
C PHE A 104 -0.57 13.27 0.81
N VAL A 105 0.13 13.09 1.94
CA VAL A 105 1.24 13.97 2.35
C VAL A 105 2.35 13.96 1.31
N GLN A 106 2.67 12.81 0.71
CA GLN A 106 3.67 12.71 -0.36
C GLN A 106 3.28 13.58 -1.57
N VAL A 107 2.02 13.50 -2.03
CA VAL A 107 1.54 14.32 -3.16
C VAL A 107 1.45 15.80 -2.77
N ALA A 108 0.94 16.12 -1.57
CA ALA A 108 0.81 17.50 -1.08
C ALA A 108 2.18 18.19 -0.88
N SER A 109 3.22 17.43 -0.54
CA SER A 109 4.59 17.96 -0.38
C SER A 109 5.14 18.59 -1.66
N ILE A 110 4.64 18.19 -2.83
CA ILE A 110 5.00 18.79 -4.13
C ILE A 110 4.60 20.27 -4.18
N ILE A 111 3.47 20.61 -3.57
CA ILE A 111 2.92 21.99 -3.53
C ILE A 111 3.62 22.79 -2.43
N SER A 112 3.96 22.16 -1.30
CA SER A 112 4.58 22.83 -0.16
C SER A 112 5.97 23.39 -0.43
N GLY A 113 6.74 22.83 -1.39
CA GLY A 113 8.07 23.36 -1.72
C GLY A 113 8.07 24.71 -2.45
N LYS A 114 6.90 25.28 -2.75
CA LYS A 114 6.74 26.60 -3.36
C LYS A 114 6.37 27.73 -2.38
N PHE A 115 6.12 27.41 -1.10
CA PHE A 115 5.87 28.40 -0.04
C PHE A 115 7.01 28.43 0.97
#